data_AF-A0A0C1S321-F1
#
_entry.id   AF-A0A0C1S321-F1
#
_cell.length_a   1.000
_cell.length_b   1.000
_cell.length_c   1.000
_cell.angle_alpha   90.00
_cell.angle_beta   90.00
_cell.angle_gamma   90.00
#
_symmetry.space_group_name_H-M   'P 1'
#
loop_
_entity.id
_entity.type
_entity.pdbx_description
1 polymer ?
#
loop_
_entity_poly.entity_id
_entity_poly.type
_entity_poly.pdbx_seq_one_letter_code
_entity_poly.pdbx_strand_id
1 'polypeptide(L)'
;MRLEKEFIFDHHKDWLPLVAIAFILLLYYFTILYDPLWEWDPRSIWFLHSKMIWSAGSLNLEAGWNHPSIQWSHVDYPKLIPALAAQLSHILGYWNEYAPKFSLFLILIPAIFWIFSFYSRRFSFLFLVLVFPFGLKNYLLNGWMDGYIAFYSAISVLLLGRYLKERRSIDLISALSCLALLSNIKNEGILIGLVVTVSIVITGILSNTFKLSEFKKYFSLYRVGWLAVIVTPCILWSVFYKYKWHLVNDLQIGTTEAFFRMSNRFSDGISFPLILKETFFHDESAVWLAFTIFLVSIIWLTISKRYIISWVPALITAIIYYCCLLIIYLMTPSDLIWHLNTSAPRTMLTISSCMIAGTFFILKELEDSLIVGTYNKDSHLGEDAG
;
A
#
# COMPACT_ATOMS: atom_id res chain seq x y z
N MET A 1 32.55 -1.51 -9.95
CA MET A 1 32.07 -1.83 -8.59
C MET A 1 32.18 -0.56 -7.75
N ARG A 2 31.17 0.30 -7.84
CA ARG A 2 31.00 1.52 -7.04
C ARG A 2 29.55 1.42 -6.57
N LEU A 3 29.31 0.62 -5.53
CA LEU A 3 28.03 0.65 -4.83
C LEU A 3 28.00 2.03 -4.19
N GLU A 4 27.28 2.94 -4.81
CA GLU A 4 27.11 4.31 -4.34
C GLU A 4 26.63 4.26 -2.88
N LYS A 5 27.21 5.16 -2.09
CA LYS A 5 26.87 5.44 -0.68
C LYS A 5 25.44 6.00 -0.58
N GLU A 6 24.44 5.25 -1.04
CA GLU A 6 23.04 5.70 -1.10
C GLU A 6 22.15 4.97 -0.07
N PHE A 7 22.73 4.35 0.96
CA PHE A 7 21.92 3.76 2.03
C PHE A 7 21.82 4.69 3.23
N ILE A 8 20.61 5.28 3.34
CA ILE A 8 19.85 5.81 4.49
C ILE A 8 20.52 6.85 5.43
N PHE A 9 21.84 6.89 5.62
CA PHE A 9 22.48 7.85 6.53
C PHE A 9 23.84 8.31 6.01
N ASP A 10 23.88 9.20 5.02
CA ASP A 10 25.12 9.91 4.65
C ASP A 10 25.47 11.04 5.63
N HIS A 11 24.93 10.97 6.86
CA HIS A 11 25.29 11.81 7.99
C HIS A 11 25.72 10.89 9.13
N HIS A 12 27.02 10.61 9.22
CA HIS A 12 27.67 9.78 10.25
C HIS A 12 27.44 10.23 11.72
N LYS A 13 26.46 11.10 12.02
CA LYS A 13 26.18 11.64 13.35
C LYS A 13 24.70 11.76 13.74
N ASP A 14 23.72 11.46 12.88
CA ASP A 14 22.30 11.56 13.28
C ASP A 14 21.70 10.17 13.55
N TRP A 15 21.73 9.78 14.82
CA TRP A 15 21.24 8.47 15.30
C TRP A 15 19.74 8.48 15.53
N LEU A 16 19.13 9.66 15.51
CA LEU A 16 17.71 9.87 15.82
C LEU A 16 16.77 9.02 14.95
N PRO A 17 16.97 8.88 13.63
CA PRO A 17 16.06 8.09 12.80
C PRO A 17 16.13 6.59 13.14
N LEU A 18 17.33 6.06 13.44
CA LEU A 18 17.48 4.66 13.85
C LEU A 18 16.82 4.40 15.21
N VAL A 19 16.99 5.32 16.16
CA VAL A 19 16.32 5.24 17.47
C VAL A 19 14.80 5.30 17.31
N ALA A 20 14.29 6.19 16.44
CA ALA A 20 12.86 6.30 16.17
C ALA A 20 12.29 5.07 15.45
N ILE A 21 13.02 4.48 14.49
CA ILE A 21 12.67 3.20 13.85
C ILE A 21 12.58 2.11 14.92
N ALA A 22 13.61 1.97 15.75
CA ALA A 22 13.65 0.96 16.80
C ALA A 22 12.50 1.13 17.80
N PHE A 23 12.20 2.37 18.21
CA PHE A 23 11.09 2.68 19.08
C PHE A 23 9.74 2.28 18.47
N ILE A 24 9.46 2.69 17.23
CA ILE A 24 8.20 2.36 16.55
C ILE A 24 8.07 0.85 16.37
N LEU A 25 9.14 0.16 15.94
CA LEU A 25 9.11 -1.29 15.78
C LEU A 25 8.89 -2.00 17.13
N LEU A 26 9.50 -1.53 18.21
CA LEU A 26 9.30 -2.09 19.54
C LEU A 26 7.84 -1.93 20.01
N LEU A 27 7.25 -0.74 19.81
CA LEU A 27 5.83 -0.51 20.10
C LEU A 27 4.94 -1.48 19.32
N TYR A 28 5.19 -1.64 18.03
CA TYR A 28 4.43 -2.54 17.19
C TYR A 28 4.63 -4.01 17.56
N TYR A 29 5.84 -4.42 17.92
CA TYR A 29 6.11 -5.78 18.37
C TYR A 29 5.25 -6.15 19.57
N PHE A 30 5.22 -5.31 20.62
CA PHE A 30 4.43 -5.59 21.81
C PHE A 30 2.93 -5.53 21.54
N THR A 31 2.46 -4.55 20.79
CA THR A 31 1.02 -4.36 20.53
C THR A 31 0.45 -5.42 19.59
N ILE A 32 1.18 -5.82 18.54
CA ILE A 32 0.77 -6.91 17.64
C ILE A 32 0.59 -8.22 18.41
N LEU A 33 1.46 -8.49 19.40
CA LEU A 33 1.45 -9.76 20.14
C LEU A 33 0.61 -9.75 21.42
N TYR A 34 0.04 -8.60 21.79
CA TYR A 34 -0.70 -8.43 23.04
C TYR A 34 -2.03 -9.18 23.06
N ASP A 35 -2.88 -8.98 22.04
CA ASP A 35 -4.20 -9.61 21.96
C ASP A 35 -4.17 -10.92 21.14
N PRO A 36 -5.13 -11.85 21.31
CA PRO A 36 -5.26 -12.98 20.41
C PRO A 36 -5.88 -12.57 19.06
N LEU A 37 -5.81 -13.47 18.07
CA LEU A 37 -6.59 -13.38 16.84
C LEU A 37 -8.08 -13.51 17.15
N TRP A 38 -8.77 -12.37 17.16
CA TRP A 38 -10.19 -12.28 17.51
C TRP A 38 -11.08 -11.95 16.31
N GLU A 39 -10.64 -11.00 15.48
CA GLU A 39 -11.39 -10.49 14.35
C GLU A 39 -11.71 -11.57 13.30
N TRP A 40 -12.88 -11.43 12.66
CA TRP A 40 -13.40 -12.44 11.75
C TRP A 40 -12.50 -12.67 10.53
N ASP A 41 -12.19 -11.63 9.72
CA ASP A 41 -11.37 -11.80 8.51
C ASP A 41 -9.96 -12.36 8.83
N PRO A 42 -9.16 -11.79 9.77
CA PRO A 42 -7.85 -12.33 10.15
C PRO A 42 -7.90 -13.80 10.48
N ARG A 43 -8.76 -14.15 11.44
CA ARG A 43 -8.88 -15.51 11.95
C ARG A 43 -9.34 -16.47 10.87
N SER A 44 -10.28 -16.06 10.03
CA SER A 44 -11.07 -16.95 9.19
C SER A 44 -10.58 -17.02 7.74
N ILE A 45 -9.70 -16.11 7.33
CA ILE A 45 -9.06 -16.10 6.00
C ILE A 45 -7.57 -16.41 6.18
N TRP A 46 -6.77 -15.41 6.55
CA TRP A 46 -5.30 -15.55 6.49
C TRP A 46 -4.74 -16.50 7.54
N PHE A 47 -5.20 -16.42 8.78
CA PHE A 47 -4.69 -17.27 9.86
C PHE A 47 -5.35 -18.65 9.90
N LEU A 48 -6.56 -18.81 9.35
CA LEU A 48 -7.12 -20.13 9.04
C LEU A 48 -6.24 -20.84 8.00
N HIS A 49 -5.91 -20.15 6.90
CA HIS A 49 -5.03 -20.70 5.86
C HIS A 49 -3.64 -21.03 6.41
N SER A 50 -3.12 -20.22 7.33
CA SER A 50 -1.88 -20.53 8.05
C SER A 50 -1.99 -21.80 8.88
N LYS A 51 -3.08 -21.97 9.64
CA LYS A 51 -3.35 -23.17 10.45
C LYS A 51 -3.49 -24.42 9.57
N MET A 52 -4.12 -24.30 8.39
CA MET A 52 -4.18 -25.37 7.40
C MET A 52 -2.79 -25.81 6.92
N ILE A 53 -1.93 -24.84 6.54
CA ILE A 53 -0.54 -25.11 6.11
C ILE A 53 0.26 -25.75 7.24
N TRP A 54 0.15 -25.20 8.46
CA TRP A 54 0.87 -25.70 9.64
C TRP A 54 0.45 -27.14 9.98
N SER A 55 -0.86 -27.42 9.98
CA SER A 55 -1.40 -28.75 10.28
C SER A 55 -1.02 -29.79 9.22
N ALA A 56 -0.94 -29.39 7.95
CA ALA A 56 -0.53 -30.27 6.86
C ALA A 56 0.99 -30.40 6.72
N GLY A 57 1.76 -29.52 7.37
CA GLY A 57 3.22 -29.43 7.22
C GLY A 57 3.68 -29.01 5.82
N SER A 58 2.78 -28.57 4.94
CA SER A 58 3.09 -28.22 3.56
C SER A 58 2.01 -27.37 2.89
N LEU A 59 2.35 -26.73 1.77
CA LEU A 59 1.42 -26.00 0.91
C LEU A 59 0.97 -26.90 -0.26
N ASN A 60 0.22 -27.97 0.05
CA ASN A 60 -0.30 -28.92 -0.95
C ASN A 60 -1.83 -29.12 -0.78
N LEU A 61 -2.45 -29.98 -1.59
CA LEU A 61 -3.89 -30.27 -1.50
C LEU A 61 -4.33 -30.95 -0.19
N GLU A 62 -3.42 -31.61 0.52
CA GLU A 62 -3.71 -32.27 1.80
C GLU A 62 -4.07 -31.25 2.89
N ALA A 63 -3.67 -29.98 2.71
CA ALA A 63 -4.13 -28.87 3.54
C ALA A 63 -5.62 -28.52 3.33
N GLY A 64 -6.32 -29.15 2.37
CA GLY A 64 -7.77 -29.06 2.23
C GLY A 64 -8.29 -27.90 1.39
N TRP A 65 -7.48 -27.32 0.49
CA TRP A 65 -7.84 -26.14 -0.32
C TRP A 65 -9.07 -26.29 -1.21
N ASN A 66 -9.41 -27.52 -1.61
CA ASN A 66 -10.58 -27.82 -2.44
C ASN A 66 -11.80 -28.29 -1.61
N HIS A 67 -11.70 -28.33 -0.28
CA HIS A 67 -12.80 -28.81 0.54
C HIS A 67 -13.96 -27.78 0.52
N PRO A 68 -15.22 -28.21 0.36
CA PRO A 68 -16.36 -27.29 0.29
C PRO A 68 -16.52 -26.41 1.53
N SER A 69 -16.17 -26.92 2.72
CA SER A 69 -16.36 -26.20 3.99
C SER A 69 -15.45 -24.99 4.20
N ILE A 70 -14.49 -24.74 3.31
CA ILE A 70 -13.55 -23.61 3.41
C ILE A 70 -13.66 -22.64 2.23
N GLN A 71 -14.58 -22.85 1.29
CA GLN A 71 -14.70 -22.00 0.09
C GLN A 71 -15.07 -20.54 0.41
N TRP A 72 -15.77 -20.30 1.53
CA TRP A 72 -16.09 -18.97 2.02
C TRP A 72 -14.88 -18.18 2.53
N SER A 73 -13.72 -18.84 2.73
CA SER A 73 -12.51 -18.23 3.32
C SER A 73 -11.57 -17.58 2.30
N HIS A 74 -12.05 -17.25 1.09
CA HIS A 74 -11.24 -16.66 0.01
C HIS A 74 -9.98 -17.48 -0.31
N VAL A 75 -10.18 -18.77 -0.58
CA VAL A 75 -9.08 -19.73 -0.83
C VAL A 75 -8.15 -19.31 -1.97
N ASP A 76 -8.61 -18.47 -2.88
CA ASP A 76 -7.88 -17.95 -4.03
C ASP A 76 -6.86 -16.85 -3.68
N TYR A 77 -6.92 -16.27 -2.48
CA TYR A 77 -6.01 -15.21 -2.05
C TYR A 77 -4.54 -15.66 -2.01
N PRO A 78 -3.57 -14.76 -2.26
CA PRO A 78 -2.15 -15.04 -2.10
C PRO A 78 -1.77 -15.61 -0.71
N LYS A 79 -0.68 -16.38 -0.66
CA LYS A 79 -0.31 -17.18 0.52
C LYS A 79 0.94 -16.72 1.26
N LEU A 80 1.44 -15.50 1.03
CA LEU A 80 2.63 -15.01 1.74
C LEU A 80 2.41 -14.94 3.26
N ILE A 81 1.36 -14.26 3.71
CA ILE A 81 1.08 -14.11 5.14
C ILE A 81 0.72 -15.46 5.78
N PRO A 82 -0.18 -16.28 5.17
CA PRO A 82 -0.42 -17.64 5.66
C PRO A 82 0.84 -18.49 5.79
N ALA A 83 1.70 -18.50 4.77
CA ALA A 83 2.92 -19.32 4.77
C ALA A 83 3.94 -18.82 5.81
N LEU A 84 4.13 -17.50 5.93
CA LEU A 84 5.04 -16.92 6.91
C LEU A 84 4.57 -17.23 8.34
N ALA A 85 3.27 -17.08 8.61
CA ALA A 85 2.68 -17.41 9.89
C ALA A 85 2.81 -18.91 10.22
N ALA A 86 2.60 -19.80 9.25
CA ALA A 86 2.73 -21.24 9.44
C ALA A 86 4.18 -21.65 9.72
N GLN A 87 5.15 -21.05 9.02
CA GLN A 87 6.58 -21.28 9.26
C GLN A 87 6.98 -20.87 10.68
N LEU A 88 6.48 -19.72 11.16
CA LEU A 88 6.73 -19.29 12.54
C LEU A 88 6.16 -20.26 13.56
N SER A 89 4.94 -20.75 13.36
CA SER A 89 4.35 -21.78 14.22
C SER A 89 5.10 -23.13 14.16
N HIS A 90 5.69 -23.49 13.01
CA HIS A 90 6.57 -24.67 12.92
C HIS A 90 7.87 -24.47 13.70
N ILE A 91 8.49 -23.29 13.63
CA ILE A 91 9.71 -22.96 14.39
C ILE A 91 9.43 -23.03 15.90
N LEU A 92 8.26 -22.58 16.35
CA LEU A 92 7.85 -22.64 17.75
C LEU A 92 7.45 -24.05 18.21
N GLY A 93 7.08 -24.93 17.28
CA GLY A 93 6.63 -26.29 17.57
C GLY A 93 5.19 -26.40 18.08
N TYR A 94 4.44 -25.29 18.13
CA TYR A 94 3.04 -25.27 18.54
C TYR A 94 2.26 -24.15 17.84
N TRP A 95 0.93 -24.29 17.81
CA TRP A 95 0.02 -23.23 17.39
C TRP A 95 -0.63 -22.56 18.61
N ASN A 96 -0.71 -21.23 18.58
CA ASN A 96 -1.61 -20.46 19.44
C ASN A 96 -2.19 -19.27 18.65
N GLU A 97 -3.11 -18.52 19.24
CA GLU A 97 -3.76 -17.39 18.55
C GLU A 97 -2.97 -16.07 18.63
N TYR A 98 -1.73 -16.08 19.13
CA TYR A 98 -0.88 -14.89 19.30
C TYR A 98 0.33 -14.91 18.36
N ALA A 99 1.12 -15.98 18.43
CA ALA A 99 2.39 -16.14 17.75
C ALA A 99 2.32 -16.02 16.22
N PRO A 100 1.28 -16.54 15.52
CA PRO A 100 1.16 -16.36 14.07
C PRO A 100 1.19 -14.89 13.65
N LYS A 101 0.73 -13.95 14.50
CA LYS A 101 0.75 -12.51 14.23
C LYS A 101 2.16 -11.93 14.16
N PHE A 102 3.19 -12.64 14.61
CA PHE A 102 4.57 -12.21 14.40
C PHE A 102 4.92 -12.08 12.90
N SER A 103 4.22 -12.80 12.02
CA SER A 103 4.29 -12.59 10.56
C SER A 103 3.97 -11.14 10.14
N LEU A 104 3.02 -10.49 10.82
CA LEU A 104 2.60 -9.10 10.60
C LEU A 104 3.70 -8.12 10.99
N PHE A 105 4.43 -8.42 12.08
CA PHE A 105 5.57 -7.64 12.49
C PHE A 105 6.72 -7.74 11.48
N LEU A 106 7.02 -8.94 10.98
CA LEU A 106 8.10 -9.15 10.01
C LEU A 106 7.87 -8.39 8.71
N ILE A 107 6.63 -8.36 8.20
CA ILE A 107 6.31 -7.52 7.03
C ILE A 107 6.36 -6.04 7.39
N LEU A 108 6.03 -5.62 8.61
CA LEU A 108 6.05 -4.20 8.97
C LEU A 108 7.48 -3.59 8.95
N ILE A 109 8.51 -4.38 9.26
CA ILE A 109 9.91 -3.91 9.33
C ILE A 109 10.33 -3.12 8.08
N PRO A 110 10.33 -3.69 6.86
CA PRO A 110 10.75 -2.96 5.67
C PRO A 110 9.87 -1.72 5.38
N ALA A 111 8.59 -1.74 5.73
CA ALA A 111 7.71 -0.57 5.56
C ALA A 111 8.17 0.62 6.41
N ILE A 112 8.54 0.38 7.67
CA ILE A 112 9.05 1.43 8.56
C ILE A 112 10.38 1.98 8.04
N PHE A 113 11.31 1.13 7.62
CA PHE A 113 12.56 1.59 7.02
C PHE A 113 12.35 2.45 5.76
N TRP A 114 11.39 2.09 4.90
CA TRP A 114 11.09 2.89 3.72
C TRP A 114 10.48 4.25 4.04
N ILE A 115 9.59 4.34 5.04
CA ILE A 115 9.08 5.65 5.52
C ILE A 115 10.23 6.51 6.03
N PHE A 116 11.12 5.95 6.85
CA PHE A 116 12.26 6.69 7.39
C PHE A 116 13.33 7.02 6.34
N SER A 117 13.27 6.43 5.14
CA SER A 117 14.08 6.92 4.01
C SER A 117 13.72 8.34 3.58
N PHE A 118 12.56 8.88 4.01
CA PHE A 118 12.12 10.26 3.81
C PHE A 118 12.43 11.17 5.01
N TYR A 119 13.24 10.70 5.97
CA TYR A 119 13.55 11.44 7.18
C TYR A 119 14.01 12.87 6.90
N SER A 120 13.37 13.81 7.59
CA SER A 120 13.82 15.20 7.69
C SER A 120 13.32 15.78 9.01
N ARG A 121 13.97 16.83 9.52
CA ARG A 121 13.54 17.54 10.74
C ARG A 121 12.42 18.55 10.47
N ARG A 122 11.48 18.19 9.59
CA ARG A 122 10.44 19.08 9.09
C ARG A 122 9.06 18.54 9.42
N PHE A 123 8.06 19.43 9.38
CA PHE A 123 6.68 19.07 9.67
C PHE A 123 6.13 18.08 8.64
N SER A 124 6.53 18.17 7.36
CA SER A 124 6.14 17.17 6.34
C SER A 124 6.50 15.74 6.75
N PHE A 125 7.69 15.51 7.30
CA PHE A 125 8.08 14.18 7.79
C PHE A 125 7.38 13.80 9.09
N LEU A 126 7.17 14.73 10.01
CA LEU A 126 6.36 14.48 11.20
C LEU A 126 4.93 14.07 10.84
N PHE A 127 4.30 14.77 9.90
CA PHE A 127 3.00 14.43 9.32
C PHE A 127 3.00 13.01 8.76
N LEU A 128 4.03 12.65 7.99
CA LEU A 128 4.17 11.31 7.42
C LEU A 128 4.17 10.21 8.49
N VAL A 129 4.96 10.38 9.56
CA VAL A 129 5.08 9.40 10.66
C VAL A 129 3.80 9.33 11.49
N LEU A 130 3.15 10.48 11.77
CA LEU A 130 1.91 10.51 12.54
C LEU A 130 0.74 9.87 11.78
N VAL A 131 0.65 10.09 10.46
CA VAL A 131 -0.50 9.60 9.70
C VAL A 131 -0.34 8.13 9.31
N PHE A 132 0.83 7.67 8.91
CA PHE A 132 0.99 6.28 8.46
C PHE A 132 1.15 5.31 9.63
N PRO A 133 2.31 5.23 10.33
CA PRO A 133 2.44 4.38 11.50
C PRO A 133 1.39 4.58 12.60
N PHE A 134 0.82 5.77 12.82
CA PHE A 134 -0.14 5.93 13.92
C PHE A 134 -1.60 6.07 13.47
N GLY A 135 -1.86 6.67 12.31
CA GLY A 135 -3.22 6.76 11.75
C GLY A 135 -3.76 5.42 11.25
N LEU A 136 -2.90 4.52 10.73
CA LEU A 136 -3.29 3.18 10.29
C LEU A 136 -3.22 2.12 11.40
N LYS A 137 -2.91 2.49 12.65
CA LYS A 137 -2.58 1.54 13.73
C LYS A 137 -3.62 0.43 13.90
N ASN A 138 -4.91 0.77 13.88
CA ASN A 138 -5.97 -0.23 14.13
C ASN A 138 -5.95 -1.34 13.07
N TYR A 139 -5.63 -0.98 11.83
CA TYR A 139 -5.56 -1.89 10.68
C TYR A 139 -4.21 -2.60 10.54
N LEU A 140 -3.15 -2.11 11.20
CA LEU A 140 -1.84 -2.75 11.25
C LEU A 140 -1.72 -3.73 12.43
N LEU A 141 -2.53 -3.56 13.48
CA LEU A 141 -2.47 -4.38 14.70
C LEU A 141 -3.45 -5.56 14.70
N ASN A 142 -4.64 -5.39 14.11
CA ASN A 142 -5.74 -6.35 14.21
C ASN A 142 -5.59 -7.58 13.29
N GLY A 143 -4.59 -7.58 12.39
CA GLY A 143 -4.35 -8.65 11.43
C GLY A 143 -5.15 -8.55 10.13
N TRP A 144 -5.82 -7.42 9.88
CA TRP A 144 -6.44 -7.14 8.58
C TRP A 144 -5.34 -6.81 7.58
N MET A 145 -5.48 -7.28 6.33
CA MET A 145 -4.47 -7.00 5.31
C MET A 145 -4.66 -5.64 4.64
N ASP A 146 -5.84 -5.03 4.73
CA ASP A 146 -6.16 -3.77 4.08
C ASP A 146 -5.26 -2.62 4.57
N GLY A 147 -4.89 -2.62 5.86
CA GLY A 147 -3.92 -1.67 6.42
C GLY A 147 -2.53 -1.80 5.79
N TYR A 148 -2.05 -3.03 5.60
CA TYR A 148 -0.79 -3.29 4.93
C TYR A 148 -0.83 -2.93 3.44
N ILE A 149 -1.96 -3.20 2.77
CA ILE A 149 -2.16 -2.80 1.38
C ILE A 149 -2.09 -1.28 1.26
N ALA A 150 -2.83 -0.56 2.09
CA ALA A 150 -2.84 0.89 2.11
C ALA A 150 -1.43 1.47 2.39
N PHE A 151 -0.74 0.91 3.38
CA PHE A 151 0.58 1.39 3.80
C PHE A 151 1.65 1.20 2.72
N TYR A 152 1.76 0.00 2.14
CA TYR A 152 2.72 -0.26 1.06
C TYR A 152 2.37 0.46 -0.24
N SER A 153 1.07 0.69 -0.51
CA SER A 153 0.64 1.47 -1.68
C SER A 153 1.10 2.92 -1.55
N ALA A 154 0.92 3.53 -0.38
CA ALA A 154 1.43 4.86 -0.11
C ALA A 154 2.96 4.95 -0.20
N ILE A 155 3.68 3.99 0.39
CA ILE A 155 5.15 3.93 0.29
C ILE A 155 5.58 3.83 -1.17
N SER A 156 4.94 2.97 -1.97
CA SER A 156 5.26 2.84 -3.39
C SER A 156 5.08 4.16 -4.14
N VAL A 157 3.96 4.85 -3.91
CA VAL A 157 3.69 6.14 -4.53
C VAL A 157 4.66 7.23 -4.06
N LEU A 158 5.04 7.24 -2.78
CA LEU A 158 6.08 8.14 -2.25
C LEU A 158 7.42 7.90 -2.94
N LEU A 159 7.86 6.65 -3.03
CA LEU A 159 9.11 6.30 -3.69
C LEU A 159 9.09 6.68 -5.18
N LEU A 160 7.99 6.43 -5.88
CA LEU A 160 7.83 6.84 -7.28
C LEU A 160 7.81 8.37 -7.45
N GLY A 161 7.12 9.09 -6.56
CA GLY A 161 7.10 10.55 -6.57
C GLY A 161 8.49 11.16 -6.36
N ARG A 162 9.31 10.57 -5.48
CA ARG A 162 10.72 10.95 -5.29
C ARG A 162 11.57 10.57 -6.51
N TYR A 163 11.38 9.37 -7.07
CA TYR A 163 12.04 8.94 -8.29
C TYR A 163 11.78 9.90 -9.47
N LEU A 164 10.54 10.38 -9.65
CA LEU A 164 10.23 11.32 -10.72
C LEU A 164 10.98 12.66 -10.59
N LYS A 165 11.21 13.12 -9.35
CA LYS A 165 11.93 14.36 -9.05
C LYS A 165 13.45 14.18 -9.06
N GLU A 166 13.96 13.12 -8.42
CA GLU A 166 15.38 12.94 -8.12
C GLU A 166 16.08 11.87 -8.98
N ARG A 167 15.33 11.06 -9.74
CA ARG A 167 15.84 9.98 -10.62
C ARG A 167 16.69 8.91 -9.89
N ARG A 168 16.48 8.76 -8.59
CA ARG A 168 17.15 7.76 -7.76
C ARG A 168 16.69 6.36 -8.08
N SER A 169 17.58 5.55 -8.66
CA SER A 169 17.20 4.19 -9.10
C SER A 169 16.80 3.26 -7.96
N ILE A 170 17.30 3.51 -6.74
CA ILE A 170 16.92 2.79 -5.53
C ILE A 170 15.45 2.99 -5.16
N ASP A 171 14.87 4.14 -5.47
CA ASP A 171 13.46 4.42 -5.22
C ASP A 171 12.56 3.65 -6.17
N LEU A 172 12.94 3.58 -7.45
CA LEU A 172 12.21 2.79 -8.44
C LEU A 172 12.18 1.30 -8.06
N ILE A 173 13.34 0.71 -7.74
CA ILE A 173 13.40 -0.72 -7.35
C ILE A 173 12.68 -0.99 -6.03
N SER A 174 12.73 -0.05 -5.07
CA SER A 174 12.01 -0.15 -3.79
C SER A 174 10.50 -0.06 -4.00
N ALA A 175 10.03 0.85 -4.86
CA ALA A 175 8.62 0.95 -5.23
C ALA A 175 8.13 -0.34 -5.90
N LEU A 176 8.87 -0.84 -6.89
CA LEU A 176 8.55 -2.11 -7.55
C LEU A 176 8.55 -3.29 -6.56
N SER A 177 9.44 -3.27 -5.56
CA SER A 177 9.45 -4.27 -4.49
C SER A 177 8.20 -4.15 -3.60
N CYS A 178 7.72 -2.94 -3.31
CA CYS A 178 6.44 -2.73 -2.62
C CYS A 178 5.28 -3.32 -3.43
N LEU A 179 5.20 -3.02 -4.73
CA LEU A 179 4.14 -3.54 -5.61
C LEU A 179 4.17 -5.07 -5.73
N ALA A 180 5.37 -5.65 -5.84
CA ALA A 180 5.55 -7.09 -5.84
C ALA A 180 5.18 -7.74 -4.50
N LEU A 181 5.40 -7.05 -3.38
CA LEU A 181 4.95 -7.53 -2.07
C LEU A 181 3.42 -7.46 -1.95
N LEU A 182 2.81 -6.37 -2.42
CA LEU A 182 1.35 -6.20 -2.42
C LEU A 182 0.63 -7.33 -3.15
N SER A 183 1.12 -7.73 -4.33
CA SER A 183 0.54 -8.84 -5.10
C SER A 183 0.57 -10.19 -4.37
N ASN A 184 1.42 -10.31 -3.34
CA ASN A 184 1.55 -11.49 -2.50
C ASN A 184 0.71 -11.45 -1.20
N ILE A 185 0.03 -10.34 -0.90
CA ILE A 185 -0.77 -10.18 0.33
C ILE A 185 -2.25 -10.49 0.11
N LYS A 186 -2.87 -9.91 -0.92
CA LYS A 186 -4.31 -10.00 -1.22
C LYS A 186 -4.54 -9.73 -2.72
N ASN A 187 -5.69 -10.11 -3.26
CA ASN A 187 -6.02 -9.85 -4.67
C ASN A 187 -6.06 -8.34 -4.99
N GLU A 188 -6.50 -7.50 -4.06
CA GLU A 188 -6.51 -6.05 -4.15
C GLU A 188 -5.08 -5.47 -4.27
N GLY A 189 -4.09 -6.19 -3.74
CA GLY A 189 -2.68 -5.89 -3.92
C GLY A 189 -2.22 -5.99 -5.38
N ILE A 190 -2.77 -6.95 -6.14
CA ILE A 190 -2.53 -7.06 -7.60
C ILE A 190 -3.18 -5.87 -8.32
N LEU A 191 -4.42 -5.55 -7.95
CA LEU A 191 -5.17 -4.42 -8.54
C LEU A 191 -4.42 -3.10 -8.33
N ILE A 192 -4.05 -2.76 -7.09
CA ILE A 192 -3.33 -1.52 -6.81
C ILE A 192 -1.94 -1.51 -7.46
N GLY A 193 -1.28 -2.67 -7.57
CA GLY A 193 -0.03 -2.80 -8.32
C GLY A 193 -0.16 -2.41 -9.79
N LEU A 194 -1.22 -2.86 -10.45
CA LEU A 194 -1.55 -2.44 -11.82
C LEU A 194 -1.87 -0.95 -11.88
N VAL A 195 -2.71 -0.45 -10.97
CA VAL A 195 -3.12 0.96 -10.95
C VAL A 195 -1.93 1.90 -10.74
N VAL A 196 -1.03 1.61 -9.81
CA VAL A 196 0.18 2.42 -9.58
C VAL A 196 1.10 2.37 -10.81
N THR A 197 1.24 1.21 -11.45
CA THR A 197 2.03 1.05 -12.69
C THR A 197 1.45 1.90 -13.83
N VAL A 198 0.13 1.90 -14.01
CA VAL A 198 -0.54 2.76 -14.99
C VAL A 198 -0.34 4.24 -14.63
N SER A 199 -0.47 4.58 -13.35
CA SER A 199 -0.35 5.95 -12.85
C SER A 199 1.03 6.56 -13.10
N ILE A 200 2.11 5.78 -12.92
CA ILE A 200 3.47 6.24 -13.22
C ILE A 200 3.72 6.40 -14.71
N VAL A 201 3.17 5.52 -15.55
CA VAL A 201 3.25 5.65 -17.01
C VAL A 201 2.54 6.91 -17.49
N ILE A 202 1.30 7.14 -17.04
CA ILE A 202 0.54 8.36 -17.37
C ILE A 202 1.31 9.60 -16.90
N THR A 203 1.77 9.62 -15.65
CA THR A 203 2.54 10.76 -15.12
C THR A 203 3.82 11.01 -15.93
N GLY A 204 4.52 9.93 -16.31
CA GLY A 204 5.73 9.98 -17.11
C GLY A 204 5.49 10.57 -18.51
N ILE A 205 4.38 10.20 -19.15
CA ILE A 205 3.94 10.76 -20.44
C ILE A 205 3.58 12.25 -20.29
N LEU A 206 2.72 12.59 -19.32
CA LEU A 206 2.25 13.97 -19.10
C LEU A 206 3.38 14.94 -18.76
N SER A 207 4.40 14.45 -18.05
CA SER A 207 5.57 15.26 -17.66
C SER A 207 6.68 15.28 -18.71
N ASN A 208 6.55 14.52 -19.81
CA ASN A 208 7.62 14.28 -20.79
C ASN A 208 8.93 13.77 -20.14
N THR A 209 8.82 13.10 -18.99
CA THR A 209 9.99 12.61 -18.26
C THR A 209 10.27 11.13 -18.47
N PHE A 210 9.40 10.42 -19.20
CA PHE A 210 9.56 9.01 -19.48
C PHE A 210 10.24 8.79 -20.83
N LYS A 211 11.49 8.34 -20.81
CA LYS A 211 12.21 7.86 -21.99
C LYS A 211 12.41 6.36 -21.88
N LEU A 212 11.87 5.60 -22.83
CA LEU A 212 11.95 4.12 -22.84
C LEU A 212 13.42 3.61 -22.86
N SER A 213 14.33 4.40 -23.44
CA SER A 213 15.76 4.11 -23.48
C SER A 213 16.43 4.14 -22.10
N GLU A 214 15.94 4.97 -21.17
CA GLU A 214 16.45 5.03 -19.81
C GLU A 214 16.03 3.81 -18.99
N PHE A 215 14.87 3.20 -19.31
CA PHE A 215 14.35 2.05 -18.60
C PHE A 215 15.33 0.87 -18.60
N LYS A 216 15.97 0.60 -19.75
CA LYS A 216 16.97 -0.49 -19.87
C LYS A 216 18.16 -0.35 -18.91
N LYS A 217 18.54 0.89 -18.55
CA LYS A 217 19.65 1.16 -17.63
C LYS A 217 19.34 0.70 -16.20
N TYR A 218 18.05 0.61 -15.84
CA TYR A 218 17.62 0.28 -14.48
C TYR A 218 17.38 -1.22 -14.23
N PHE A 219 17.33 -2.05 -15.28
CA PHE A 219 17.10 -3.50 -15.19
C PHE A 219 18.39 -4.30 -15.42
N SER A 220 19.40 -4.03 -14.61
CA SER A 220 20.53 -4.96 -14.47
C SER A 220 20.05 -6.35 -14.03
N LEU A 221 20.75 -7.40 -14.44
CA LEU A 221 20.40 -8.80 -14.13
C LEU A 221 20.08 -9.05 -12.65
N TYR A 222 20.83 -8.46 -11.72
CA TYR A 222 20.58 -8.64 -10.28
C TYR A 222 19.26 -8.02 -9.79
N ARG A 223 18.83 -6.88 -10.36
CA ARG A 223 17.55 -6.22 -10.01
C ARG A 223 16.37 -6.99 -10.59
N VAL A 224 16.53 -7.50 -11.81
CA VAL A 224 15.55 -8.40 -12.43
C VAL A 224 15.42 -9.68 -11.61
N GLY A 225 16.55 -10.29 -11.22
CA GLY A 225 16.57 -11.46 -10.35
C GLY A 225 15.89 -11.20 -9.01
N TRP A 226 16.16 -10.05 -8.38
CA TRP A 226 15.51 -9.63 -7.13
C TRP A 226 13.99 -9.52 -7.26
N LEU A 227 13.50 -8.78 -8.27
CA LEU A 227 12.06 -8.66 -8.51
C LEU A 227 11.42 -10.00 -8.86
N ALA A 228 12.11 -10.82 -9.65
CA ALA A 228 11.64 -12.16 -9.98
C ALA A 228 11.44 -13.00 -8.71
N VAL A 229 12.38 -12.97 -7.77
CA VAL A 229 12.25 -13.69 -6.49
C VAL A 229 11.02 -13.23 -5.70
N ILE A 230 10.75 -11.93 -5.60
CA ILE A 230 9.58 -11.42 -4.85
C ILE A 230 8.27 -11.75 -5.56
N VAL A 231 8.23 -11.69 -6.89
CA VAL A 231 7.01 -11.94 -7.68
C VAL A 231 6.71 -13.44 -7.85
N THR A 232 7.74 -14.30 -7.78
CA THR A 232 7.61 -15.74 -8.04
C THR A 232 6.51 -16.41 -7.20
N PRO A 233 6.38 -16.19 -5.88
CA PRO A 233 5.31 -16.83 -5.10
C PRO A 233 3.92 -16.43 -5.58
N CYS A 234 3.70 -15.16 -5.97
CA CYS A 234 2.44 -14.70 -6.54
C CYS A 234 2.15 -15.39 -7.87
N ILE A 235 3.14 -15.55 -8.75
CA ILE A 235 2.98 -16.26 -10.03
C ILE A 235 2.67 -17.74 -9.79
N LEU A 236 3.45 -18.42 -8.95
CA LEU A 236 3.24 -19.83 -8.63
C LEU A 236 1.86 -20.07 -8.05
N TRP A 237 1.44 -19.25 -7.09
CA TRP A 237 0.09 -19.34 -6.53
C TRP A 237 -0.97 -19.04 -7.57
N SER A 238 -0.84 -17.90 -8.25
CA SER A 238 -1.92 -17.37 -9.07
C SER A 238 -2.12 -18.05 -10.40
N VAL A 239 -1.05 -18.53 -11.00
CA VAL A 239 -1.07 -19.17 -12.33
C VAL A 239 -1.08 -20.68 -12.20
N PHE A 240 -0.25 -21.25 -11.33
CA PHE A 240 -0.07 -22.70 -11.27
C PHE A 240 -1.02 -23.38 -10.28
N TYR A 241 -0.96 -23.02 -9.00
CA TYR A 241 -1.73 -23.74 -7.97
C TYR A 241 -3.23 -23.49 -8.05
N LYS A 242 -3.66 -22.22 -8.25
CA LYS A 242 -5.09 -21.91 -8.44
C LYS A 242 -5.70 -22.70 -9.59
N TYR A 243 -5.00 -22.76 -10.72
CA TYR A 243 -5.45 -23.52 -11.88
C TYR A 243 -5.49 -25.03 -11.60
N LYS A 244 -4.39 -25.59 -11.06
CA LYS A 244 -4.28 -27.02 -10.77
C LYS A 244 -5.31 -27.51 -9.75
N TRP A 245 -5.72 -26.66 -8.82
CA TRP A 245 -6.64 -27.01 -7.74
C TRP A 245 -8.06 -26.52 -7.96
N HIS A 246 -8.34 -25.94 -9.14
CA HIS A 246 -9.64 -25.39 -9.51
C HIS A 246 -10.19 -24.39 -8.48
N LEU A 247 -9.32 -23.56 -7.91
CA LEU A 247 -9.73 -22.51 -6.98
C LEU A 247 -10.37 -21.37 -7.77
N VAL A 248 -11.58 -20.97 -7.38
CA VAL A 248 -12.38 -19.96 -8.08
C VAL A 248 -12.40 -18.67 -7.26
N ASN A 249 -12.37 -17.53 -7.95
CA ASN A 249 -12.58 -16.23 -7.32
C ASN A 249 -14.08 -16.01 -7.05
N ASP A 250 -14.39 -15.58 -5.84
CA ASP A 250 -15.74 -15.38 -5.33
C ASP A 250 -16.51 -14.21 -6.00
N LEU A 251 -15.79 -13.21 -6.53
CA LEU A 251 -16.41 -12.04 -7.15
C LEU A 251 -16.86 -12.27 -8.60
N GLN A 252 -16.59 -13.44 -9.19
CA GLN A 252 -16.97 -13.79 -10.57
C GLN A 252 -16.54 -12.73 -11.60
N ILE A 253 -15.43 -12.04 -11.37
CA ILE A 253 -14.97 -10.97 -12.26
C ILE A 253 -14.65 -11.56 -13.64
N GLY A 254 -15.18 -10.93 -14.69
CA GLY A 254 -14.98 -11.36 -16.07
C GLY A 254 -16.01 -12.34 -16.61
N THR A 255 -17.04 -12.72 -15.83
CA THR A 255 -18.18 -13.49 -16.36
C THR A 255 -19.25 -12.59 -16.96
N THR A 256 -20.09 -13.17 -17.83
CA THR A 256 -21.22 -12.46 -18.44
C THR A 256 -22.22 -11.97 -17.38
N GLU A 257 -22.43 -12.75 -16.32
CA GLU A 257 -23.31 -12.40 -15.20
C GLU A 257 -22.79 -11.17 -14.44
N ALA A 258 -21.48 -11.04 -14.26
CA ALA A 258 -20.90 -9.85 -13.63
C ALA A 258 -21.16 -8.58 -14.46
N PHE A 259 -21.08 -8.69 -15.79
CA PHE A 259 -21.40 -7.57 -16.69
C PHE A 259 -22.89 -7.20 -16.62
N PHE A 260 -23.79 -8.20 -16.63
CA PHE A 260 -25.23 -7.94 -16.49
C PHE A 260 -25.58 -7.30 -15.13
N ARG A 261 -24.98 -7.78 -14.03
CA ARG A 261 -25.15 -7.18 -12.70
C ARG A 261 -24.69 -5.73 -12.69
N MET A 262 -23.53 -5.44 -13.26
CA MET A 262 -23.00 -4.09 -13.37
C MET A 262 -23.94 -3.17 -14.16
N SER A 263 -24.40 -3.61 -15.34
CA SER A 263 -25.33 -2.83 -16.16
C SER A 263 -26.64 -2.56 -15.42
N ASN A 264 -27.21 -3.56 -14.75
CA ASN A 264 -28.46 -3.41 -14.01
C ASN A 264 -28.31 -2.48 -12.80
N ARG A 265 -27.24 -2.62 -12.01
CA ARG A 265 -26.98 -1.73 -10.86
C ARG A 265 -26.61 -0.31 -11.27
N PHE A 266 -26.07 -0.13 -12.47
CA PHE A 266 -25.81 1.20 -13.00
C PHE A 266 -27.11 1.89 -13.44
N SER A 267 -28.08 1.14 -13.98
CA SER A 267 -29.33 1.69 -14.53
C SER A 267 -30.52 1.71 -13.57
N ASP A 268 -30.47 1.00 -12.44
CA ASP A 268 -31.58 0.91 -11.48
C ASP A 268 -31.88 2.20 -10.71
N GLY A 269 -31.02 3.22 -10.82
CA GLY A 269 -31.17 4.52 -10.15
C GLY A 269 -30.96 4.50 -8.63
N ILE A 270 -30.64 3.36 -8.03
CA ILE A 270 -30.54 3.16 -6.58
C ILE A 270 -29.12 2.69 -6.19
N SER A 271 -28.61 1.66 -6.86
CA SER A 271 -27.37 1.00 -6.47
C SER A 271 -26.15 1.89 -6.67
N PHE A 272 -26.04 2.59 -7.80
CA PHE A 272 -24.89 3.47 -8.05
C PHE A 272 -24.82 4.66 -7.06
N PRO A 273 -25.92 5.42 -6.80
CA PRO A 273 -25.93 6.43 -5.75
C PRO A 273 -25.60 5.87 -4.35
N LEU A 274 -26.08 4.66 -4.03
CA LEU A 274 -25.74 4.00 -2.77
C LEU A 274 -24.25 3.70 -2.67
N ILE A 275 -23.62 3.16 -3.72
CA ILE A 275 -22.17 2.91 -3.75
C ILE A 275 -21.40 4.21 -3.54
N LEU A 276 -21.77 5.30 -4.24
CA LEU A 276 -21.14 6.60 -4.05
C LEU A 276 -21.30 7.11 -2.62
N LYS A 277 -22.48 6.94 -2.03
CA LYS A 277 -22.74 7.32 -0.65
C LYS A 277 -21.86 6.54 0.33
N GLU A 278 -21.84 5.22 0.24
CA GLU A 278 -21.14 4.36 1.21
C GLU A 278 -19.62 4.34 0.98
N THR A 279 -19.12 4.66 -0.21
CA THR A 279 -17.67 4.77 -0.43
C THR A 279 -17.13 6.16 -0.11
N PHE A 280 -17.92 7.22 -0.34
CA PHE A 280 -17.45 8.60 -0.18
C PHE A 280 -17.87 9.21 1.16
N PHE A 281 -19.09 8.97 1.65
CA PHE A 281 -19.67 9.64 2.83
C PHE A 281 -19.74 8.76 4.08
N HIS A 282 -19.14 7.56 4.08
CA HIS A 282 -19.18 6.70 5.26
C HIS A 282 -18.34 7.30 6.40
N ASP A 283 -18.94 7.39 7.60
CA ASP A 283 -18.43 8.13 8.77
C ASP A 283 -17.05 7.67 9.24
N GLU A 284 -16.72 6.40 9.00
CA GLU A 284 -15.44 5.80 9.38
C GLU A 284 -14.31 6.05 8.38
N SER A 285 -14.63 6.55 7.19
CA SER A 285 -13.62 6.74 6.14
C SER A 285 -12.86 8.05 6.37
N ALA A 286 -11.57 7.96 6.74
CA ALA A 286 -10.66 9.11 6.82
C ALA A 286 -10.41 9.81 5.47
N VAL A 287 -11.18 9.43 4.44
CA VAL A 287 -11.16 9.93 3.06
C VAL A 287 -11.42 11.43 3.03
N TRP A 288 -12.41 11.95 3.77
CA TRP A 288 -12.70 13.39 3.77
C TRP A 288 -11.57 14.23 4.33
N LEU A 289 -10.98 13.79 5.45
CA LEU A 289 -9.86 14.50 6.02
C LEU A 289 -8.65 14.47 5.07
N ALA A 290 -8.34 13.31 4.50
CA ALA A 290 -7.28 13.17 3.51
C ALA A 290 -7.55 14.03 2.26
N PHE A 291 -8.80 14.04 1.78
CA PHE A 291 -9.25 14.81 0.63
C PHE A 291 -9.17 16.31 0.88
N THR A 292 -9.69 16.79 2.00
CA THR A 292 -9.65 18.20 2.37
C THR A 292 -8.22 18.69 2.56
N ILE A 293 -7.38 17.95 3.29
CA ILE A 293 -5.97 18.31 3.48
C ILE A 293 -5.26 18.38 2.11
N PHE A 294 -5.51 17.40 1.25
CA PHE A 294 -4.94 17.36 -0.08
C PHE A 294 -5.41 18.52 -0.96
N LEU A 295 -6.71 18.83 -0.96
CA LEU A 295 -7.30 19.94 -1.71
C LEU A 295 -6.75 21.29 -1.25
N VAL A 296 -6.72 21.52 0.06
CA VAL A 296 -6.14 22.74 0.65
C VAL A 296 -4.67 22.88 0.24
N SER A 297 -3.92 21.78 0.26
CA SER A 297 -2.53 21.73 -0.16
C SER A 297 -2.36 22.11 -1.64
N ILE A 298 -3.23 21.61 -2.53
CA ILE A 298 -3.23 21.96 -3.96
C ILE A 298 -3.60 23.43 -4.19
N ILE A 299 -4.64 23.92 -3.51
CA ILE A 299 -5.05 25.33 -3.62
C ILE A 299 -3.87 26.23 -3.26
N TRP A 300 -3.18 25.90 -2.17
CA TRP A 300 -2.00 26.64 -1.75
C TRP A 300 -0.85 26.57 -2.77
N LEU A 301 -0.58 25.39 -3.35
CA LEU A 301 0.40 25.27 -4.45
C LEU A 301 0.05 26.17 -5.64
N THR A 302 -1.23 26.19 -6.02
CA THR A 302 -1.73 26.98 -7.15
C THR A 302 -1.57 28.47 -6.87
N ILE A 303 -1.92 28.94 -5.67
CA ILE A 303 -1.70 30.32 -5.22
C ILE A 303 -0.20 30.66 -5.24
N SER A 304 0.65 29.73 -4.80
CA SER A 304 2.10 29.91 -4.80
C SER A 304 2.76 29.83 -6.18
N LYS A 305 2.00 29.55 -7.25
CA LYS A 305 2.47 29.35 -8.64
C LYS A 305 3.61 28.33 -8.77
N ARG A 306 3.58 27.28 -7.95
CA ARG A 306 4.59 26.22 -7.95
C ARG A 306 4.10 24.97 -8.66
N TYR A 307 4.99 24.37 -9.44
CA TYR A 307 4.71 23.16 -10.20
C TYR A 307 5.68 22.05 -9.78
N ILE A 308 5.16 21.05 -9.09
CA ILE A 308 5.91 19.84 -8.73
C ILE A 308 5.19 18.60 -9.23
N ILE A 309 5.95 17.66 -9.81
CA ILE A 309 5.40 16.44 -10.40
C ILE A 309 5.20 15.31 -9.38
N SER A 310 5.88 15.37 -8.22
CA SER A 310 5.97 14.25 -7.27
C SER A 310 4.65 13.79 -6.66
N TRP A 311 3.66 14.67 -6.53
CA TRP A 311 2.34 14.32 -5.97
C TRP A 311 1.38 13.75 -7.02
N VAL A 312 1.64 13.96 -8.31
CA VAL A 312 0.72 13.59 -9.41
C VAL A 312 0.45 12.08 -9.48
N PRO A 313 1.43 11.17 -9.34
CA PRO A 313 1.14 9.73 -9.31
C PRO A 313 0.16 9.35 -8.20
N ALA A 314 0.21 10.05 -7.07
CA ALA A 314 -0.65 9.80 -5.93
C ALA A 314 -2.11 10.12 -6.23
N LEU A 315 -2.36 11.27 -6.87
CA LEU A 315 -3.70 11.65 -7.32
C LEU A 315 -4.24 10.68 -8.38
N ILE A 316 -3.45 10.38 -9.41
CA ILE A 316 -3.88 9.49 -10.49
C ILE A 316 -4.18 8.09 -9.92
N THR A 317 -3.34 7.59 -9.01
CA THR A 317 -3.56 6.31 -8.32
C THR A 317 -4.87 6.31 -7.55
N ALA A 318 -5.12 7.36 -6.74
CA ALA A 318 -6.34 7.49 -5.96
C ALA A 318 -7.60 7.48 -6.83
N ILE A 319 -7.60 8.26 -7.93
CA ILE A 319 -8.74 8.35 -8.86
C ILE A 319 -8.98 7.01 -9.55
N ILE A 320 -7.95 6.41 -10.16
CA ILE A 320 -8.11 5.17 -10.92
C ILE A 320 -8.54 4.03 -9.98
N TYR A 321 -7.93 3.92 -8.79
CA TYR A 321 -8.29 2.87 -7.84
C TYR A 321 -9.72 3.03 -7.34
N TYR A 322 -10.17 4.27 -7.07
CA TYR A 322 -11.56 4.54 -6.73
C TYR A 322 -12.52 4.11 -7.85
N CYS A 323 -12.23 4.46 -9.10
CA CYS A 323 -13.01 3.99 -10.25
C CYS A 323 -13.07 2.46 -10.33
N CYS A 324 -11.96 1.76 -10.07
CA CYS A 324 -11.94 0.30 -10.00
C CYS A 324 -12.83 -0.25 -8.87
N LEU A 325 -12.84 0.38 -7.69
CA LEU A 325 -13.73 -0.02 -6.59
C LEU A 325 -15.21 0.15 -6.96
N LEU A 326 -15.57 1.26 -7.61
CA LEU A 326 -16.94 1.47 -8.09
C LEU A 326 -17.39 0.35 -9.03
N ILE A 327 -16.51 -0.04 -9.98
CA ILE A 327 -16.76 -1.15 -10.90
C ILE A 327 -16.93 -2.47 -10.13
N ILE A 328 -16.06 -2.75 -9.14
CA ILE A 328 -16.13 -3.97 -8.33
C ILE A 328 -17.47 -4.05 -7.56
N TYR A 329 -17.91 -2.96 -6.93
CA TYR A 329 -19.19 -2.92 -6.22
C TYR A 329 -20.40 -3.00 -7.16
N LEU A 330 -20.29 -2.52 -8.40
CA LEU A 330 -21.33 -2.76 -9.40
C LEU A 330 -21.37 -4.23 -9.85
N MET A 331 -20.22 -4.90 -9.92
CA MET A 331 -20.11 -6.29 -10.41
C MET A 331 -20.35 -7.36 -9.34
N THR A 332 -20.25 -7.02 -8.04
CA THR A 332 -20.23 -8.01 -6.96
C THR A 332 -21.46 -8.93 -6.97
N PRO A 333 -21.28 -10.27 -6.88
CA PRO A 333 -22.40 -11.21 -6.74
C PRO A 333 -23.01 -11.20 -5.34
N SER A 334 -22.27 -10.72 -4.34
CA SER A 334 -22.75 -10.58 -2.96
C SER A 334 -23.88 -9.54 -2.83
N ASP A 335 -24.61 -9.61 -1.72
CA ASP A 335 -25.53 -8.56 -1.30
C ASP A 335 -24.79 -7.22 -1.24
N LEU A 336 -25.36 -6.20 -1.89
CA LEU A 336 -24.66 -4.93 -2.10
C LEU A 336 -24.48 -4.17 -0.79
N ILE A 337 -25.51 -4.12 0.05
CA ILE A 337 -25.49 -3.38 1.32
C ILE A 337 -24.49 -4.03 2.26
N TRP A 338 -24.56 -5.36 2.41
CA TRP A 338 -23.63 -6.11 3.21
C TRP A 338 -22.18 -5.94 2.73
N HIS A 339 -21.94 -6.01 1.41
CA HIS A 339 -20.58 -5.88 0.88
C HIS A 339 -20.04 -4.45 1.08
N LEU A 340 -20.85 -3.42 0.89
CA LEU A 340 -20.44 -2.03 1.17
C LEU A 340 -20.11 -1.84 2.65
N ASN A 341 -21.00 -2.24 3.55
CA ASN A 341 -20.81 -2.05 5.00
C ASN A 341 -19.59 -2.80 5.56
N THR A 342 -19.22 -3.93 4.95
CA THR A 342 -18.09 -4.75 5.42
C THR A 342 -16.77 -4.41 4.74
N SER A 343 -16.78 -3.93 3.49
CA SER A 343 -15.56 -3.77 2.69
C SER A 343 -15.19 -2.32 2.38
N ALA A 344 -16.17 -1.42 2.23
CA ALA A 344 -15.90 -0.05 1.79
C ALA A 344 -14.99 0.74 2.76
N PRO A 345 -15.23 0.74 4.09
CA PRO A 345 -14.36 1.50 5.01
C PRO A 345 -12.89 1.08 4.94
N ARG A 346 -12.63 -0.21 4.63
CA ARG A 346 -11.30 -0.83 4.61
C ARG A 346 -10.58 -0.60 3.29
N THR A 347 -11.29 -0.81 2.18
CA THR A 347 -10.74 -0.65 0.83
C THR A 347 -10.46 0.82 0.48
N MET A 348 -11.21 1.76 1.08
CA MET A 348 -10.98 3.19 0.94
C MET A 348 -9.68 3.67 1.64
N LEU A 349 -9.11 2.89 2.57
CA LEU A 349 -7.84 3.24 3.23
C LEU A 349 -6.71 3.43 2.23
N THR A 350 -6.69 2.64 1.15
CA THR A 350 -5.69 2.74 0.08
C THR A 350 -5.76 4.10 -0.63
N ILE A 351 -6.98 4.59 -0.87
CA ILE A 351 -7.22 5.89 -1.50
C ILE A 351 -6.74 7.01 -0.58
N SER A 352 -7.20 7.01 0.69
CA SER A 352 -6.76 7.99 1.69
C SER A 352 -5.25 8.01 1.83
N SER A 353 -4.61 6.84 1.88
CA SER A 353 -3.17 6.67 2.03
C SER A 353 -2.40 7.23 0.83
N CYS A 354 -2.88 7.00 -0.39
CA CYS A 354 -2.32 7.64 -1.59
C CYS A 354 -2.47 9.17 -1.53
N MET A 355 -3.63 9.69 -1.12
CA MET A 355 -3.82 11.13 -0.99
C MET A 355 -2.89 11.76 0.06
N ILE A 356 -2.70 11.09 1.19
CA ILE A 356 -1.74 11.49 2.24
C ILE A 356 -0.31 11.52 1.69
N ALA A 357 0.09 10.53 0.89
CA ALA A 357 1.38 10.52 0.21
C ALA A 357 1.55 11.70 -0.75
N GLY A 358 0.48 12.08 -1.47
CA GLY A 358 0.45 13.30 -2.28
C GLY A 358 0.65 14.56 -1.44
N THR A 359 -0.10 14.69 -0.35
CA THR A 359 0.00 15.80 0.62
C THR A 359 1.42 15.97 1.16
N PHE A 360 2.12 14.87 1.49
CA PHE A 360 3.50 14.93 1.95
C PHE A 360 4.41 15.72 1.00
N PHE A 361 4.33 15.45 -0.32
CA PHE A 361 5.15 16.16 -1.30
C PHE A 361 4.81 17.64 -1.40
N ILE A 362 3.52 17.96 -1.27
CA ILE A 362 3.07 19.34 -1.28
C ILE A 362 3.63 20.08 -0.07
N LEU A 363 3.43 19.55 1.15
CA LEU A 363 3.95 20.15 2.38
C LEU A 363 5.47 20.32 2.32
N LYS A 364 6.20 19.30 1.84
CA LYS A 364 7.66 19.37 1.71
C LYS A 364 8.10 20.52 0.80
N GLU A 365 7.42 20.71 -0.33
CA GLU A 365 7.71 21.81 -1.26
C GLU A 365 7.38 23.19 -0.66
N LEU A 366 6.33 23.29 0.15
CA LEU A 366 6.01 24.52 0.88
C LEU A 366 7.06 24.84 1.94
N GLU A 367 7.57 23.84 2.65
CA GLU A 367 8.66 24.06 3.61
C GLU A 367 9.95 24.48 2.90
N ASP A 368 10.29 23.86 1.77
CA ASP A 368 11.41 24.28 0.92
C ASP A 368 11.25 25.74 0.45
N SER A 369 10.03 26.18 0.19
CA SER A 369 9.71 27.55 -0.21
C SER A 369 10.03 28.60 0.86
N LEU A 370 9.66 28.31 2.11
CA LEU A 370 9.77 29.26 3.22
C LEU A 370 11.23 29.53 3.56
N ILE A 371 12.07 28.51 3.47
CA ILE A 371 13.51 28.62 3.73
C ILE A 371 14.19 29.50 2.68
N VAL A 372 13.88 29.30 1.39
CA VAL A 372 14.47 30.13 0.31
C VAL A 372 14.02 31.58 0.42
N GLY A 373 12.76 31.83 0.80
CA GLY A 373 12.23 33.18 1.02
C GLY A 373 12.91 33.94 2.16
N THR A 374 13.31 33.26 3.25
CA THR A 374 14.06 33.88 4.34
C THR A 374 15.47 34.31 3.92
N TYR A 375 16.21 33.47 3.18
CA TYR A 375 17.58 33.81 2.76
C TYR A 375 17.63 35.03 1.82
N ASN A 376 16.70 35.16 0.88
CA ASN A 376 16.66 36.31 -0.03
C ASN A 376 16.25 37.63 0.66
N LYS A 377 15.53 37.55 1.80
CA LYS A 377 15.12 38.75 2.54
C LYS A 377 16.25 39.31 3.39
N ASP A 378 17.11 38.43 3.91
CA ASP A 378 18.27 38.82 4.72
C ASP A 378 19.44 39.35 3.86
N SER A 379 19.57 38.91 2.60
CA SER A 379 20.60 39.44 1.69
C SER A 379 20.34 40.88 1.22
N HIS A 380 19.08 41.33 1.18
CA HIS A 380 18.75 42.71 0.80
C HIS A 380 18.85 43.71 1.98
N LEU A 381 18.85 43.24 3.22
CA LEU A 381 19.05 44.11 4.40
C LEU A 381 20.53 44.43 4.66
N GLY A 382 21.46 43.80 3.94
CA GLY A 382 22.91 44.04 4.04
C GLY A 382 23.48 45.03 3.04
N GLU A 383 22.74 45.41 1.99
CA GLU A 383 23.22 46.34 0.95
C GLU A 383 22.80 47.80 1.19
N ASP A 384 21.82 48.06 2.06
CA ASP A 384 21.35 49.42 2.38
C ASP A 384 22.05 50.05 3.61
N ALA A 385 23.14 49.45 4.10
CA ALA A 385 23.92 49.92 5.25
C ALA A 385 25.39 50.28 4.93
N GLY A 386 25.70 50.54 3.65
CA GLY A 386 27.04 50.93 3.17
C GLY A 386 27.15 52.41 2.80
#